data_AF-A0A1I8FHL0-F1
#
_entry.id   AF-A0A1I8FHL0-F1
#
_cell.length_a   1.000
_cell.length_b   1.000
_cell.length_c   1.000
_cell.angle_alpha   90.00
_cell.angle_beta   90.00
_cell.angle_gamma   90.00
#
_symmetry.space_group_name_H-M   'P 1'
#
loop_
_entity.id
_entity.type
_entity.pdbx_description
1 polymer ?
#
loop_
_entity_poly.entity_id
_entity_poly.type
_entity_poly.pdbx_seq_one_letter_code
_entity_poly.pdbx_strand_id
1 'polypeptide(L)'
;VTARRSLCRSNYGDHRSSRAALRVLLLGSDQFTSIHLLRLFEMFQVGRLARLELMTAGPSQCPARRLATQLSLPVHAWQPTGFQFDQFDIGVVASFGRRSFRLACYTSGLLAAINVHPSLLPRWRGSAPILYTILAGDAFTGVSITEVSASGFDKGGVLLQRRLELAGRRDGANAGWPVWAATVLEATLDDLPAARRAAVSQADLPYARSLAKRPDPTFCPPGLVLYERRPGGPDSPEQSDTPGPLPLSPDRSSRTGNFVHGRREAPSL
;
A
#
# COMPACT_ATOMS: atom_id res chain seq x y z
N VAL A 1 43.24 -57.37 5.15
CA VAL A 1 42.78 -56.73 3.89
C VAL A 1 41.29 -56.39 4.07
N THR A 2 40.93 -55.33 4.82
CA THR A 2 40.47 -54.00 4.31
C THR A 2 39.42 -54.12 3.19
N ALA A 3 38.23 -53.51 3.24
CA ALA A 3 37.89 -52.18 3.73
C ALA A 3 36.39 -52.03 4.08
N ARG A 4 36.09 -51.31 5.17
CA ARG A 4 34.77 -50.69 5.43
C ARG A 4 34.76 -49.31 4.77
N ARG A 5 33.76 -49.05 3.92
CA ARG A 5 33.52 -47.72 3.32
C ARG A 5 33.09 -46.73 4.40
N SER A 6 34.01 -45.86 4.78
CA SER A 6 33.74 -44.60 5.48
C SER A 6 33.10 -43.62 4.48
N LEU A 7 31.84 -43.25 4.72
CA LEU A 7 31.20 -42.13 4.03
C LEU A 7 31.66 -40.84 4.70
N CYS A 8 32.57 -40.12 4.04
CA CYS A 8 32.89 -38.74 4.36
C CYS A 8 31.60 -37.89 4.31
N ARG A 9 31.09 -37.48 5.47
CA ARG A 9 30.21 -36.32 5.55
C ARG A 9 31.08 -35.08 5.30
N SER A 10 30.90 -34.49 4.12
CA SER A 10 31.40 -33.17 3.81
C SER A 10 30.74 -32.16 4.76
N ASN A 11 31.54 -31.61 5.67
CA ASN A 11 31.19 -30.44 6.45
C ASN A 11 31.19 -29.21 5.52
N TYR A 12 30.09 -29.00 4.79
CA TYR A 12 29.77 -27.65 4.34
C TYR A 12 29.23 -26.90 5.55
N GLY A 13 30.13 -26.16 6.21
CA GLY A 13 29.76 -25.17 7.20
C GLY A 13 28.92 -24.10 6.52
N ASP A 14 27.60 -24.16 6.74
CA ASP A 14 26.68 -23.08 6.38
C ASP A 14 27.00 -21.90 7.31
N HIS A 15 27.85 -21.00 6.85
CA HIS A 15 28.08 -19.70 7.47
C HIS A 15 26.85 -18.78 7.25
N ARG A 16 25.66 -19.23 7.63
CA ARG A 16 24.55 -18.33 7.96
C ARG A 16 24.86 -17.78 9.34
N SER A 17 25.49 -16.61 9.37
CA SER A 17 25.45 -15.72 10.54
C SER A 17 24.05 -15.79 11.13
N SER A 18 23.92 -16.26 12.37
CA SER A 18 22.65 -16.50 13.06
C SER A 18 21.92 -15.17 13.26
N ARG A 19 21.23 -14.72 12.22
CA ARG A 19 20.43 -13.51 12.26
C ARG A 19 19.20 -13.81 13.10
N ALA A 20 18.97 -13.01 14.14
CA ALA A 20 17.77 -13.16 14.96
C ALA A 20 16.52 -13.07 14.07
N ALA A 21 15.61 -14.03 14.21
CA ALA A 21 14.38 -14.07 13.44
C ALA A 21 13.48 -12.88 13.82
N LEU A 22 12.87 -12.24 12.81
CA LEU A 22 12.13 -10.99 12.99
C LEU A 22 10.75 -11.21 13.62
N ARG A 23 10.33 -10.28 14.49
CA ARG A 23 8.96 -10.14 14.99
C ARG A 23 8.22 -9.14 14.10
N VAL A 24 7.25 -9.63 13.32
CA VAL A 24 6.58 -8.86 12.27
C VAL A 24 5.14 -8.55 12.64
N LEU A 25 4.75 -7.28 12.51
CA LEU A 25 3.35 -6.86 12.52
C LEU A 25 2.92 -6.51 11.10
N LEU A 26 2.01 -7.30 10.51
CA LEU A 26 1.41 -6.98 9.21
C LEU A 26 0.21 -6.05 9.41
N LEU A 27 0.13 -4.98 8.62
CA LEU A 27 -0.94 -4.00 8.65
C LEU A 27 -1.66 -3.95 7.30
N GLY A 28 -2.93 -4.32 7.30
CA GLY A 28 -3.74 -4.37 6.09
C GLY A 28 -5.13 -4.95 6.34
N SER A 29 -5.96 -5.03 5.29
CA SER A 29 -7.34 -5.53 5.43
C SER A 29 -7.83 -6.37 4.26
N ASP A 30 -7.30 -6.17 3.07
CA ASP A 30 -7.87 -6.66 1.81
C ASP A 30 -7.24 -7.97 1.29
N GLN A 31 -7.58 -8.34 0.05
CA GLN A 31 -7.04 -9.53 -0.61
C GLN A 31 -5.52 -9.40 -0.84
N PHE A 32 -5.03 -8.20 -1.16
CA PHE A 32 -3.61 -7.94 -1.35
C PHE A 32 -2.84 -8.21 -0.05
N THR A 33 -3.38 -7.73 1.08
CA THR A 33 -2.87 -8.05 2.42
C THR A 33 -2.85 -9.55 2.68
N SER A 34 -3.93 -10.26 2.33
CA SER A 34 -4.07 -11.69 2.58
C SER A 34 -2.96 -12.52 1.89
N ILE A 35 -2.57 -12.12 0.69
CA ILE A 35 -1.47 -12.78 -0.06
C ILE A 35 -0.13 -12.58 0.65
N HIS A 36 0.12 -11.38 1.17
CA HIS A 36 1.33 -11.09 1.94
C HIS A 36 1.33 -11.82 3.28
N LEU A 37 0.17 -11.93 3.94
CA LEU A 37 0.01 -12.70 5.18
C LEU A 37 0.36 -14.17 4.98
N LEU A 38 -0.12 -14.80 3.90
CA LEU A 38 0.20 -16.18 3.55
C LEU A 38 1.70 -16.39 3.40
N ARG A 39 2.39 -15.52 2.65
CA ARG A 39 3.85 -15.62 2.47
C ARG A 39 4.61 -15.41 3.78
N LEU A 40 4.22 -14.42 4.59
CA LEU A 40 4.83 -14.21 5.91
C LEU A 40 4.58 -15.41 6.83
N PHE A 41 3.41 -16.04 6.75
CA PHE A 41 3.09 -17.23 7.52
C PHE A 41 3.97 -18.42 7.12
N GLU A 42 4.21 -18.63 5.82
CA GLU A 42 5.18 -19.63 5.33
C GLU A 42 6.58 -19.38 5.93
N MET A 43 7.05 -18.12 5.94
CA MET A 43 8.33 -17.76 6.58
C MET A 43 8.34 -18.03 8.09
N PHE A 44 7.22 -17.75 8.77
CA PHE A 44 7.06 -18.03 10.20
C PHE A 44 7.11 -19.54 10.49
N GLN A 45 6.41 -20.36 9.71
CA GLN A 45 6.38 -21.82 9.88
C GLN A 45 7.76 -22.48 9.73
N VAL A 46 8.62 -21.93 8.87
CA VAL A 46 10.00 -22.43 8.69
C VAL A 46 11.02 -21.76 9.61
N GLY A 47 10.57 -20.98 10.61
CA GLY A 47 11.41 -20.36 11.62
C GLY A 47 12.22 -19.14 11.15
N ARG A 48 11.92 -18.57 9.98
CA ARG A 48 12.55 -17.32 9.50
C ARG A 48 11.99 -16.08 10.20
N LEU A 49 10.77 -16.16 10.72
CA LEU A 49 10.17 -15.14 11.59
C LEU A 49 9.98 -15.70 13.00
N ALA A 50 10.26 -14.89 14.02
CA ALA A 50 10.03 -15.26 15.43
C ALA A 50 8.57 -15.05 15.85
N ARG A 51 7.88 -14.10 15.21
CA ARG A 51 6.50 -13.73 15.53
C ARG A 51 5.83 -13.10 14.32
N LEU A 52 4.55 -13.40 14.12
CA LEU A 52 3.72 -12.82 13.06
C LEU A 52 2.34 -12.51 13.61
N GLU A 53 1.91 -11.27 13.49
CA GLU A 53 0.57 -10.83 13.89
C GLU A 53 -0.04 -9.90 12.85
N LEU A 54 -1.38 -9.85 12.80
CA LEU A 54 -2.12 -8.97 11.91
C LEU A 54 -2.75 -7.82 12.69
N MET A 55 -2.60 -6.60 12.19
CA MET A 55 -3.41 -5.45 12.60
C MET A 55 -4.25 -4.98 11.42
N THR A 56 -5.56 -4.84 11.65
CA THR A 56 -6.50 -4.48 10.59
C THR A 56 -7.48 -3.41 11.04
N ALA A 57 -7.78 -2.49 10.12
CA ALA A 57 -8.78 -1.44 10.30
C ALA A 57 -10.04 -1.68 9.46
N GLY A 58 -10.12 -2.85 8.80
CA GLY A 58 -11.24 -3.27 7.99
C GLY A 58 -12.38 -3.86 8.80
N PRO A 59 -13.52 -4.16 8.14
CA PRO A 59 -14.66 -4.80 8.78
C PRO A 59 -14.30 -6.18 9.37
N SER A 60 -15.15 -6.69 10.26
CA SER A 60 -14.98 -7.98 10.93
C SER A 60 -14.82 -9.18 9.98
N GLN A 61 -15.31 -9.07 8.74
CA GLN A 61 -15.22 -10.11 7.73
C GLN A 61 -14.22 -9.78 6.60
N CYS A 62 -13.32 -8.81 6.80
CA CYS A 62 -12.34 -8.47 5.77
C CYS A 62 -11.43 -9.67 5.43
N PRO A 63 -10.97 -9.80 4.18
CA PRO A 63 -10.19 -10.95 3.72
C PRO A 63 -8.99 -11.29 4.62
N ALA A 64 -8.21 -10.28 5.01
CA ALA A 64 -7.00 -10.49 5.82
C ALA A 64 -7.32 -11.06 7.21
N ARG A 65 -8.37 -10.55 7.86
CA ARG A 65 -8.83 -11.03 9.17
C ARG A 65 -9.30 -12.47 9.09
N ARG A 66 -10.13 -12.80 8.09
CA ARG A 66 -10.63 -14.17 7.89
C ARG A 66 -9.48 -15.16 7.75
N LEU A 67 -8.49 -14.83 6.90
CA LEU A 67 -7.32 -15.67 6.71
C LEU A 67 -6.48 -15.79 7.99
N ALA A 68 -6.18 -14.69 8.68
CA ALA A 68 -5.40 -14.74 9.92
C ALA A 68 -6.06 -15.61 11.00
N THR A 69 -7.39 -15.52 11.14
CA THR A 69 -8.15 -16.40 12.04
C THR A 69 -8.07 -17.87 11.62
N GLN A 70 -8.16 -18.18 10.32
CA GLN A 70 -7.98 -19.55 9.82
C GLN A 70 -6.58 -20.11 10.11
N LEU A 71 -5.55 -19.26 10.05
CA LEU A 71 -4.17 -19.60 10.37
C LEU A 71 -3.86 -19.55 11.88
N SER A 72 -4.87 -19.31 12.73
CA SER A 72 -4.73 -19.15 14.19
C SER A 72 -3.71 -18.09 14.62
N LEU A 73 -3.57 -17.02 13.82
CA LEU A 73 -2.69 -15.89 14.14
C LEU A 73 -3.43 -14.84 15.00
N PRO A 74 -2.72 -14.14 15.91
CA PRO A 74 -3.27 -13.00 16.62
C PRO A 74 -3.72 -11.89 15.66
N VAL A 75 -4.93 -11.36 15.89
CA VAL A 75 -5.50 -10.27 15.09
C VAL A 75 -5.92 -9.10 15.98
N HIS A 76 -5.33 -7.94 15.70
CA HIS A 76 -5.59 -6.69 16.41
C HIS A 76 -6.48 -5.77 15.58
N ALA A 77 -7.41 -5.08 16.25
CA ALA A 77 -8.06 -3.94 15.65
C ALA A 77 -7.08 -2.77 15.58
N TRP A 78 -7.19 -1.94 14.55
CA TRP A 78 -6.41 -0.71 14.44
C TRP A 78 -6.69 0.22 15.62
N GLN A 79 -5.64 0.56 16.37
CA GLN A 79 -5.67 1.50 17.47
C GLN A 79 -4.44 2.40 17.36
N PRO A 80 -4.61 3.73 17.19
CA PRO A 80 -3.48 4.64 17.03
C PRO A 80 -2.71 4.90 18.33
N THR A 81 -3.31 4.60 19.48
CA THR A 81 -2.75 4.79 20.82
C THR A 81 -2.96 3.53 21.67
N GLY A 82 -2.12 3.33 22.69
CA GLY A 82 -2.25 2.21 23.64
C GLY A 82 -1.76 0.85 23.13
N PHE A 83 -1.48 0.71 21.83
CA PHE A 83 -0.85 -0.50 21.30
C PHE A 83 0.67 -0.45 21.48
N GLN A 84 1.25 -1.53 22.01
CA GLN A 84 2.69 -1.68 22.22
C GLN A 84 3.36 -2.10 20.91
N PHE A 85 3.82 -1.13 20.12
CA PHE A 85 4.48 -1.41 18.85
C PHE A 85 5.94 -1.84 18.98
N ASP A 86 6.59 -1.52 20.11
CA ASP A 86 7.98 -1.84 20.46
C ASP A 86 8.26 -3.35 20.61
N GLN A 87 7.22 -4.17 20.79
CA GLN A 87 7.32 -5.63 20.80
C GLN A 87 7.58 -6.24 19.41
N PHE A 88 7.59 -5.43 18.35
CA PHE A 88 7.85 -5.84 16.97
C PHE A 88 9.11 -5.18 16.43
N ASP A 89 9.86 -5.90 15.61
CA ASP A 89 11.07 -5.39 14.97
C ASP A 89 10.76 -4.60 13.70
N ILE A 90 9.64 -4.92 13.03
CA ILE A 90 9.19 -4.27 11.80
C ILE A 90 7.67 -4.33 11.63
N GLY A 91 7.11 -3.19 11.23
CA GLY A 91 5.76 -3.12 10.67
C GLY A 91 5.80 -3.30 9.15
N VAL A 92 4.98 -4.18 8.60
CA VAL A 92 4.80 -4.33 7.16
C VAL A 92 3.42 -3.80 6.80
N VAL A 93 3.36 -2.80 5.94
CA VAL A 93 2.11 -2.22 5.44
C VAL A 93 1.81 -2.80 4.06
N ALA A 94 0.60 -3.33 3.90
CA ALA A 94 0.06 -3.74 2.61
C ALA A 94 -1.39 -3.26 2.56
N SER A 95 -1.69 -2.25 1.74
CA SER A 95 -3.05 -1.75 1.51
C SER A 95 -3.84 -1.43 2.80
N PHE A 96 -3.20 -0.76 3.77
CA PHE A 96 -3.84 -0.46 5.06
C PHE A 96 -4.80 0.74 5.02
N GLY A 97 -4.54 1.72 4.14
CA GLY A 97 -5.46 2.82 3.86
C GLY A 97 -5.69 3.85 4.99
N ARG A 98 -4.97 3.76 6.12
CA ARG A 98 -5.10 4.69 7.26
C ARG A 98 -4.00 5.73 7.28
N ARG A 99 -4.39 7.00 7.25
CA ARG A 99 -3.38 8.09 7.26
C ARG A 99 -2.71 8.27 8.62
N SER A 100 -3.49 8.09 9.69
CA SER A 100 -3.04 8.19 11.07
C SER A 100 -1.98 7.14 11.45
N PHE A 101 -1.88 6.03 10.70
CA PHE A 101 -0.85 5.02 10.90
C PHE A 101 0.56 5.59 10.87
N ARG A 102 0.82 6.50 9.92
CA ARG A 102 2.14 7.12 9.79
C ARG A 102 2.52 7.85 11.07
N LEU A 103 1.62 8.68 11.60
CA LEU A 103 1.88 9.44 12.83
C LEU A 103 2.12 8.47 14.01
N ALA A 104 1.26 7.46 14.14
CA ALA A 104 1.40 6.44 15.17
C ALA A 104 2.76 5.73 15.11
N CYS A 105 3.29 5.39 13.93
CA CYS A 105 4.62 4.79 13.80
C CYS A 105 5.73 5.65 14.41
N TYR A 106 5.69 6.95 14.15
CA TYR A 106 6.70 7.88 14.64
C TYR A 106 6.56 8.15 16.14
N THR A 107 5.33 8.22 16.66
CA THR A 107 5.09 8.52 18.08
C THR A 107 5.25 7.30 18.98
N SER A 108 5.07 6.08 18.46
CA SER A 108 5.10 4.84 19.25
C SER A 108 6.43 4.07 19.20
N GLY A 109 7.44 4.59 18.51
CA GLY A 109 8.75 3.93 18.39
C GLY A 109 8.83 2.81 17.36
N LEU A 110 7.76 2.55 16.58
CA LEU A 110 7.81 1.71 15.38
C LEU A 110 8.53 2.45 14.24
N LEU A 111 9.79 2.83 14.46
CA LEU A 111 10.61 3.57 13.50
C LEU A 111 11.00 2.73 12.27
N ALA A 112 10.52 1.49 12.21
CA ALA A 112 10.99 0.44 11.33
C ALA A 112 9.97 0.01 10.25
N ALA A 113 8.88 0.74 10.03
CA ALA A 113 7.82 0.29 9.12
C ALA A 113 8.17 0.42 7.63
N ILE A 114 7.81 -0.60 6.84
CA ILE A 114 7.94 -0.62 5.38
C ILE A 114 6.55 -0.81 4.74
N ASN A 115 6.37 -0.31 3.52
CA ASN A 115 5.16 -0.45 2.73
C ASN A 115 5.46 -1.23 1.44
N VAL A 116 4.59 -2.18 1.11
CA VAL A 116 4.58 -2.85 -0.19
C VAL A 116 3.73 -2.02 -1.14
N HIS A 117 4.40 -1.26 -2.02
CA HIS A 117 3.74 -0.36 -2.95
C HIS A 117 3.68 -0.96 -4.36
N PRO A 118 2.48 -1.13 -4.95
CA PRO A 118 2.32 -1.78 -6.25
C PRO A 118 2.56 -0.85 -7.44
N SER A 119 3.71 -0.17 -7.44
CA SER A 119 4.25 0.54 -8.59
C SER A 119 5.78 0.63 -8.54
N LEU A 120 6.37 1.14 -9.61
CA LEU A 120 7.74 1.64 -9.62
C LEU A 120 7.76 3.09 -9.12
N LEU A 121 7.91 3.29 -7.80
CA LEU A 121 8.08 4.61 -7.21
C LEU A 121 9.26 5.35 -7.88
N PRO A 122 9.17 6.69 -8.07
CA PRO A 122 8.11 7.59 -7.60
C PRO A 122 6.82 7.60 -8.45
N ARG A 123 6.73 6.81 -9.53
CA ARG A 123 5.52 6.75 -10.36
C ARG A 123 4.35 6.18 -9.56
N TRP A 124 3.17 6.76 -9.73
CA TRP A 124 1.93 6.27 -9.14
C TRP A 124 1.98 6.11 -7.62
N ARG A 125 2.40 7.14 -6.88
CA ARG A 125 2.12 7.22 -5.44
C ARG A 125 0.61 7.24 -5.18
N GLY A 126 0.20 6.81 -3.99
CA GLY A 126 -1.20 6.89 -3.55
C GLY A 126 -1.99 5.60 -3.75
N SER A 127 -3.31 5.74 -3.77
CA SER A 127 -4.24 4.65 -3.45
C SER A 127 -4.59 3.70 -4.60
N ALA A 128 -4.27 4.04 -5.84
CA ALA A 128 -4.70 3.26 -7.01
C ALA A 128 -3.61 3.09 -8.09
N PRO A 129 -2.40 2.63 -7.73
CA PRO A 129 -1.26 2.62 -8.66
C PRO A 129 -1.42 1.69 -9.86
N ILE A 130 -1.96 0.48 -9.64
CA ILE A 130 -2.22 -0.49 -10.72
C ILE A 130 -3.23 0.07 -11.72
N LEU A 131 -4.27 0.72 -11.22
CA LEU A 131 -5.25 1.39 -12.06
C LEU A 131 -4.58 2.46 -12.93
N TYR A 132 -3.84 3.38 -12.33
CA TYR A 132 -3.22 4.45 -13.10
C TYR A 132 -2.17 3.96 -14.10
N THR A 133 -1.46 2.88 -13.77
CA THR A 133 -0.55 2.18 -14.69
C THR A 133 -1.29 1.73 -15.95
N ILE A 134 -2.46 1.10 -15.79
CA ILE A 134 -3.31 0.65 -16.90
C ILE A 134 -3.85 1.86 -17.66
N LEU A 135 -4.33 2.88 -16.95
CA LEU A 135 -4.92 4.08 -17.56
C LEU A 135 -3.95 4.85 -18.43
N ALA A 136 -2.69 4.95 -18.01
CA ALA A 136 -1.65 5.62 -18.79
C ALA A 136 -1.08 4.75 -19.92
N GLY A 137 -1.53 3.50 -20.04
CA GLY A 137 -1.01 2.55 -21.03
C GLY A 137 0.47 2.22 -20.80
N ASP A 138 0.92 2.17 -19.54
CA ASP A 138 2.32 1.88 -19.24
C ASP A 138 2.71 0.49 -19.77
N ALA A 139 3.87 0.39 -20.42
CA ALA A 139 4.39 -0.89 -20.88
C ALA A 139 4.91 -1.78 -19.73
N PHE A 140 5.19 -1.16 -18.59
CA PHE A 140 5.74 -1.82 -17.42
C PHE A 140 5.21 -1.20 -16.13
N THR A 141 5.16 -2.03 -15.09
CA THR A 141 4.87 -1.64 -13.72
C THR A 141 5.93 -2.26 -12.80
N GLY A 142 5.65 -2.35 -11.52
CA GLY A 142 6.50 -3.06 -10.60
C GLY A 142 6.00 -3.02 -9.18
N VAL A 143 6.87 -3.46 -8.28
CA VAL A 143 6.66 -3.41 -6.83
C VAL A 143 7.85 -2.68 -6.23
N SER A 144 7.56 -1.74 -5.34
CA SER A 144 8.55 -1.04 -4.52
C SER A 144 8.30 -1.37 -3.06
N ILE A 145 9.32 -1.87 -2.37
CA ILE A 145 9.34 -1.93 -0.92
C ILE A 145 9.97 -0.64 -0.44
N THR A 146 9.18 0.20 0.22
CA THR A 146 9.58 1.56 0.63
C THR A 146 9.47 1.70 2.13
N GLU A 147 10.34 2.50 2.73
CA GLU A 147 10.12 3.00 4.08
C GLU A 147 8.82 3.78 4.17
N VAL A 148 8.15 3.67 5.31
CA VAL A 148 7.13 4.64 5.70
C VAL A 148 7.87 5.93 6.08
N SER A 149 7.49 7.05 5.48
CA SER A 149 8.15 8.35 5.65
C SER A 149 7.26 9.38 6.32
N ALA A 150 7.84 10.21 7.20
CA ALA A 150 7.16 11.29 7.90
C ALA A 150 6.68 12.37 6.93
N SER A 151 7.42 12.58 5.83
CA SER A 151 7.18 13.66 4.86
C SER A 151 6.01 13.39 3.90
N GLY A 152 5.41 12.20 3.93
CA GLY A 152 4.21 11.89 3.14
C GLY A 152 4.02 10.41 2.80
N PHE A 153 2.88 10.08 2.18
CA PHE A 153 2.60 8.73 1.68
C PHE A 153 3.51 8.38 0.51
N ASP A 154 4.06 7.18 0.54
CA ASP A 154 4.88 6.60 -0.54
C ASP A 154 6.06 7.49 -0.94
N LYS A 155 6.62 8.23 0.04
CA LYS A 155 7.79 9.12 -0.14
C LYS A 155 9.07 8.62 0.53
N GLY A 156 9.06 7.46 1.19
CA GLY A 156 10.24 6.93 1.85
C GLY A 156 11.30 6.44 0.89
N GLY A 157 12.48 6.13 1.44
CA GLY A 157 13.55 5.46 0.72
C GLY A 157 13.05 4.12 0.19
N VAL A 158 13.43 3.79 -1.04
CA VAL A 158 13.07 2.51 -1.66
C VAL A 158 14.18 1.51 -1.36
N LEU A 159 13.82 0.45 -0.62
CA LEU A 159 14.73 -0.60 -0.17
C LEU A 159 14.97 -1.62 -1.27
N LEU A 160 13.90 -1.98 -1.98
CA LEU A 160 13.95 -2.91 -3.09
C LEU A 160 12.87 -2.54 -4.11
N GLN A 161 13.24 -2.58 -5.39
CA GLN A 161 12.31 -2.36 -6.47
C GLN A 161 12.49 -3.45 -7.53
N ARG A 162 11.37 -3.99 -8.02
CA ARG A 162 11.36 -4.95 -9.12
C ARG A 162 10.37 -4.49 -10.19
N ARG A 163 10.80 -4.58 -11.45
CA ARG A 163 10.00 -4.23 -12.63
C ARG A 163 9.27 -5.47 -13.15
N LEU A 164 8.03 -5.26 -13.57
CA LEU A 164 7.19 -6.24 -14.25
C LEU A 164 6.78 -5.67 -15.60
N GLU A 165 7.01 -6.41 -16.67
CA GLU A 165 6.50 -6.04 -17.99
C GLU A 165 5.03 -6.42 -18.10
N LEU A 166 4.22 -5.49 -18.60
CA LEU A 166 2.78 -5.72 -18.75
C LEU A 166 2.46 -6.46 -20.05
N ALA A 167 3.36 -6.48 -21.05
CA ALA A 167 3.22 -7.24 -22.29
C ALA A 167 1.82 -7.13 -22.94
N GLY A 168 1.21 -5.94 -22.91
CA GLY A 168 -0.14 -5.70 -23.45
C GLY A 168 -1.30 -6.17 -22.57
N ARG A 169 -1.04 -6.76 -21.39
CA ARG A 169 -2.06 -7.14 -20.40
C ARG A 169 -2.59 -5.89 -19.71
N ARG A 170 -3.81 -5.50 -20.08
CA ARG A 170 -4.53 -4.32 -19.55
C ARG A 170 -5.54 -4.66 -18.46
N ASP A 171 -5.60 -5.91 -18.03
CA ASP A 171 -6.65 -6.40 -17.11
C ASP A 171 -6.27 -6.31 -15.62
N GLY A 172 -5.05 -5.90 -15.26
CA GLY A 172 -4.63 -5.56 -13.89
C GLY A 172 -4.64 -6.69 -12.85
N ALA A 173 -5.35 -7.80 -13.12
CA ALA A 173 -5.70 -8.84 -12.18
C ALA A 173 -5.06 -10.21 -12.50
N ASN A 174 -4.75 -10.52 -13.77
CA ASN A 174 -4.31 -11.86 -14.19
C ASN A 174 -2.79 -12.06 -14.28
N ALA A 175 -1.98 -11.14 -13.77
CA ALA A 175 -0.51 -11.22 -13.91
C ALA A 175 0.20 -11.96 -12.76
N GLY A 176 -0.52 -12.51 -11.76
CA GLY A 176 0.12 -13.10 -10.57
C GLY A 176 0.94 -12.08 -9.76
N TRP A 177 0.82 -10.79 -10.08
CA TRP A 177 1.67 -9.74 -9.53
C TRP A 177 1.55 -9.61 -8.00
N PRO A 178 0.41 -9.86 -7.33
CA PRO A 178 0.37 -9.79 -5.87
C PRO A 178 1.21 -10.88 -5.21
N VAL A 179 1.24 -12.08 -5.78
CA VAL A 179 2.08 -13.19 -5.29
C VAL A 179 3.54 -12.84 -5.52
N TRP A 180 3.87 -12.31 -6.70
CA TRP A 180 5.20 -11.82 -6.98
C TRP A 180 5.62 -10.68 -6.02
N ALA A 181 4.74 -9.73 -5.71
CA ALA A 181 4.99 -8.66 -4.73
C ALA A 181 5.36 -9.24 -3.36
N ALA A 182 4.68 -10.31 -2.93
CA ALA A 182 5.01 -11.00 -1.69
C ALA A 182 6.41 -11.63 -1.71
N THR A 183 6.88 -12.13 -2.87
CA THR A 183 8.27 -12.60 -3.01
C THR A 183 9.31 -11.47 -2.92
N VAL A 184 8.95 -10.26 -3.38
CA VAL A 184 9.82 -9.07 -3.24
C VAL A 184 9.90 -8.63 -1.78
N LEU A 185 8.77 -8.67 -1.05
CA LEU A 185 8.77 -8.43 0.39
C LEU A 185 9.63 -9.45 1.12
N GLU A 186 9.46 -10.75 0.85
CA GLU A 186 10.26 -11.82 1.45
C GLU A 186 11.76 -11.57 1.27
N ALA A 187 12.20 -11.33 0.03
CA ALA A 187 13.61 -11.05 -0.27
C ALA A 187 14.14 -9.82 0.47
N THR A 188 13.28 -8.83 0.72
CA THR A 188 13.64 -7.65 1.53
C THR A 188 13.80 -8.02 3.00
N LEU A 189 12.95 -8.89 3.54
CA LEU A 189 12.99 -9.28 4.95
C LEU A 189 14.16 -10.23 5.26
N ASP A 190 14.58 -11.08 4.32
CA ASP A 190 15.76 -11.94 4.49
C ASP A 190 17.04 -11.17 4.81
N ASP A 191 17.18 -10.00 4.21
CA ASP A 191 18.30 -9.10 4.49
C ASP A 191 17.85 -7.67 4.72
N LEU A 192 16.94 -7.50 5.70
CA LEU A 192 16.40 -6.17 6.02
C LEU A 192 17.51 -5.14 6.37
N PRO A 193 18.54 -5.46 7.17
CA PRO A 193 19.64 -4.51 7.41
C PRO A 193 20.41 -4.11 6.14
N ALA A 194 20.69 -5.03 5.20
CA ALA A 194 21.34 -4.64 3.95
C ALA A 194 20.38 -3.84 3.05
N ALA A 195 19.11 -4.23 2.99
CA ALA A 195 18.09 -3.52 2.22
C ALA A 195 17.92 -2.08 2.71
N ARG A 196 17.98 -1.83 4.03
CA ARG A 196 17.98 -0.48 4.60
C ARG A 196 19.25 0.31 4.27
N ARG A 197 20.42 -0.31 4.36
CA ARG A 197 21.68 0.35 3.94
C ARG A 197 21.70 0.71 2.46
N ALA A 198 21.01 -0.10 1.64
CA ALA A 198 20.86 0.11 0.21
C ALA A 198 19.65 0.98 -0.15
N ALA A 199 18.91 1.52 0.82
CA ALA A 199 17.72 2.31 0.55
C ALA A 199 18.08 3.56 -0.27
N VAL A 200 17.38 3.76 -1.38
CA VAL A 200 17.64 4.86 -2.31
C VAL A 200 16.54 5.91 -2.19
N SER A 201 16.92 7.18 -2.10
CA SER A 201 15.97 8.29 -2.21
C SER A 201 15.25 8.23 -3.56
N GLN A 202 13.94 8.47 -3.57
CA GLN A 202 13.17 8.37 -4.81
C GLN A 202 13.60 9.38 -5.88
N ALA A 203 14.28 10.47 -5.51
CA ALA A 203 14.84 11.42 -6.46
C ALA A 203 16.02 10.84 -7.26
N ASP A 204 16.72 9.86 -6.69
CA ASP A 204 17.95 9.26 -7.22
C ASP A 204 17.68 7.92 -7.92
N LEU A 205 16.41 7.51 -8.04
CA LEU A 205 16.05 6.28 -8.73
C LEU A 205 16.27 6.42 -10.25
N PRO A 206 16.80 5.37 -10.93
CA PRO A 206 17.12 5.41 -12.36
C PRO A 206 15.95 5.83 -13.26
N TYR A 207 14.72 5.54 -12.84
CA TYR A 207 13.49 5.81 -13.61
C TYR A 207 12.70 7.02 -13.11
N ALA A 208 13.20 7.78 -12.13
CA ALA A 208 12.45 8.85 -11.47
C ALA A 208 11.97 9.94 -12.46
N ARG A 209 12.79 10.27 -13.47
CA ARG A 209 12.48 11.30 -14.48
C ARG A 209 11.70 10.78 -15.67
N SER A 210 11.96 9.54 -16.11
CA SER A 210 11.32 8.94 -17.31
C SER A 210 9.85 8.56 -17.06
N LEU A 211 9.46 8.43 -15.80
CA LEU A 211 8.14 7.98 -15.37
C LEU A 211 7.19 9.13 -15.03
N ALA A 212 7.38 10.34 -15.55
CA ALA A 212 6.57 11.52 -15.23
C ALA A 212 5.33 11.72 -16.13
N LYS A 213 4.80 10.67 -16.78
CA LYS A 213 3.59 10.80 -17.63
C LYS A 213 2.32 10.78 -16.78
N ARG A 214 1.43 11.77 -16.95
CA ARG A 214 0.10 11.78 -16.32
C ARG A 214 -0.79 10.69 -16.93
N PRO A 215 -1.85 10.23 -16.22
CA PRO A 215 -2.84 9.36 -16.84
C PRO A 215 -3.45 10.08 -18.04
N ASP A 216 -3.73 9.35 -19.12
CA ASP A 216 -4.54 9.90 -20.20
C ASP A 216 -5.96 10.11 -19.68
N PRO A 217 -6.45 11.36 -19.55
CA PRO A 217 -7.79 11.62 -19.02
C PRO A 217 -8.90 11.11 -19.94
N THR A 218 -8.60 10.74 -21.18
CA THR A 218 -9.56 10.26 -22.17
C THR A 218 -9.67 8.73 -22.23
N PHE A 219 -8.72 8.01 -21.61
CA PHE A 219 -8.73 6.55 -21.63
C PHE A 219 -9.69 6.00 -20.56
N CYS A 220 -10.78 5.38 -21.01
CA CYS A 220 -11.74 4.68 -20.15
C CYS A 220 -11.57 3.16 -20.33
N PRO A 221 -10.96 2.44 -19.37
CA PRO A 221 -10.80 1.00 -19.48
C PRO A 221 -12.17 0.33 -19.35
N PRO A 222 -12.50 -0.64 -20.23
CA PRO A 222 -13.78 -1.31 -20.17
C PRO A 222 -13.97 -2.02 -18.82
N GLY A 223 -15.08 -1.74 -18.14
CA GLY A 223 -15.49 -2.43 -16.91
C GLY A 223 -14.93 -1.87 -15.60
N LEU A 224 -14.33 -0.68 -15.60
CA LEU A 224 -13.75 -0.12 -14.38
C LEU A 224 -14.69 0.85 -13.66
N VAL A 225 -15.24 0.41 -12.53
CA VAL A 225 -15.96 1.31 -11.61
C VAL A 225 -14.93 2.05 -10.76
N LEU A 226 -14.77 3.35 -11.00
CA LEU A 226 -13.99 4.22 -10.12
C LEU A 226 -14.73 4.32 -8.77
N TYR A 227 -14.16 3.76 -7.71
CA TYR A 227 -14.55 4.16 -6.35
C TYR A 227 -14.05 5.58 -6.11
N GLU A 228 -14.80 6.57 -6.58
CA GLU A 228 -14.60 7.94 -6.11
C GLU A 228 -14.91 7.98 -4.62
N ARG A 229 -13.92 8.35 -3.80
CA ARG A 229 -14.21 8.82 -2.44
C ARG A 229 -15.04 10.08 -2.58
N ARG A 230 -16.26 10.08 -2.02
CA ARG A 230 -17.03 11.31 -1.82
C ARG A 230 -16.15 12.33 -1.08
N PRO A 231 -16.01 13.56 -1.58
CA PRO A 231 -15.49 14.65 -0.76
C PRO A 231 -16.48 14.86 0.40
N GLY A 232 -15.99 14.91 1.64
CA GLY A 232 -16.82 15.15 2.83
C GLY A 232 -16.83 14.06 3.91
N GLY A 233 -16.06 12.98 3.76
CA GLY A 233 -15.77 12.10 4.91
C GLY A 233 -14.90 12.83 5.95
N PRO A 234 -14.84 12.36 7.21
CA PRO A 234 -14.14 13.02 8.33
C PRO A 234 -12.62 13.23 8.14
N ASP A 235 -12.08 12.82 6.99
CA ASP A 235 -10.68 12.96 6.56
C ASP A 235 -10.56 13.79 5.24
N SER A 236 -11.40 14.80 5.02
CA SER A 236 -11.27 15.73 3.89
C SER A 236 -10.34 16.90 4.26
N PRO A 237 -9.46 17.38 3.35
CA PRO A 237 -8.48 18.40 3.69
C PRO A 237 -9.15 19.76 3.91
N GLU A 238 -8.76 20.44 4.99
CA GLU A 238 -8.92 21.89 5.09
C GLU A 238 -8.25 22.55 3.87
N GLN A 239 -8.97 23.53 3.33
CA GLN A 239 -8.54 24.40 2.25
C GLN A 239 -7.29 25.16 2.68
N SER A 240 -6.25 25.16 1.85
CA SER A 240 -5.11 26.06 2.02
C SER A 240 -5.57 27.49 1.74
N ASP A 241 -5.41 28.36 2.74
CA ASP A 241 -5.59 29.81 2.66
C ASP A 241 -4.83 30.42 1.48
N THR A 242 -5.56 31.12 0.61
CA THR A 242 -5.11 32.33 -0.09
C THR A 242 -6.33 33.02 -0.71
N PRO A 243 -6.68 34.26 -0.32
CA PRO A 243 -7.80 34.98 -0.92
C PRO A 243 -7.36 35.59 -2.25
N GLY A 244 -7.80 35.00 -3.37
CA GLY A 244 -7.80 35.64 -4.69
C GLY A 244 -9.03 36.55 -4.86
N PRO A 245 -8.94 37.65 -5.63
CA PRO A 245 -9.86 38.77 -5.51
C PRO A 245 -11.26 38.44 -6.04
N LEU A 246 -12.27 38.93 -5.32
CA LEU A 246 -13.69 38.89 -5.70
C LEU A 246 -13.91 39.58 -7.06
N PRO A 247 -14.65 38.99 -8.00
CA PRO A 247 -15.14 39.73 -9.15
C PRO A 247 -16.35 40.58 -8.77
N LEU A 248 -16.32 41.80 -9.29
CA LEU A 248 -17.23 42.91 -9.15
C LEU A 248 -18.71 42.56 -9.45
N SER A 249 -19.61 43.14 -8.66
CA SER A 249 -21.03 43.28 -8.98
C SER A 249 -21.24 44.01 -10.30
N PRO A 250 -22.34 43.72 -11.04
CA PRO A 250 -22.99 44.73 -11.84
C PRO A 250 -24.31 45.17 -11.22
N ASP A 251 -24.45 46.49 -11.19
CA ASP A 251 -25.61 47.27 -10.78
C ASP A 251 -26.81 47.10 -11.74
N ARG A 252 -27.96 47.51 -11.21
CA ARG A 252 -29.33 47.54 -11.75
C ARG A 252 -29.44 48.12 -13.16
N SER A 253 -30.42 47.63 -13.94
CA SER A 253 -31.70 48.34 -14.14
C SER A 253 -32.56 47.81 -15.31
N SER A 254 -33.87 47.79 -15.05
CA SER A 254 -34.99 47.81 -16.01
C SER A 254 -35.19 46.54 -16.87
N ARG A 255 -36.40 46.03 -17.16
CA ARG A 255 -37.74 46.64 -17.25
C ARG A 255 -38.79 45.50 -17.34
N THR A 256 -39.88 45.66 -16.58
CA THR A 256 -41.31 45.38 -16.90
C THR A 256 -41.78 44.12 -17.65
N GLY A 257 -42.79 43.44 -17.09
CA GLY A 257 -43.75 42.61 -17.84
C GLY A 257 -44.67 41.75 -16.97
N ASN A 258 -45.90 42.23 -16.74
CA ASN A 258 -47.03 41.56 -16.04
C ASN A 258 -47.52 40.26 -16.72
N PHE A 259 -48.24 39.41 -15.97
CA PHE A 259 -49.52 38.67 -16.26
C PHE A 259 -49.58 37.43 -15.35
N VAL A 260 -50.31 37.41 -14.22
CA VAL A 260 -51.77 37.20 -13.99
C VAL A 260 -52.24 35.72 -14.07
N HIS A 261 -52.71 35.25 -12.90
CA HIS A 261 -53.74 34.24 -12.56
C HIS A 261 -53.60 32.74 -12.89
N GLY A 262 -53.87 31.93 -11.86
CA GLY A 262 -54.27 30.52 -11.97
C GLY A 262 -54.35 29.82 -10.61
N ARG A 263 -55.55 29.75 -10.03
CA ARG A 263 -55.92 29.12 -8.75
C ARG A 263 -56.09 27.60 -8.86
N ARG A 264 -55.75 26.89 -7.76
CA ARG A 264 -56.32 25.60 -7.25
C ARG A 264 -56.10 24.38 -8.17
N GLU A 265 -55.98 23.12 -7.76
CA GLU A 265 -56.50 22.31 -6.63
C GLU A 265 -55.51 21.15 -6.32
N ALA A 266 -55.49 20.70 -5.07
CA ALA A 266 -55.22 19.32 -4.66
C ALA A 266 -56.60 18.61 -4.55
N PRO A 267 -56.77 17.26 -4.53
CA PRO A 267 -56.04 16.36 -3.62
C PRO A 267 -55.87 14.88 -4.06
N SER A 268 -55.24 14.13 -3.14
CA SER A 268 -55.54 12.75 -2.70
C SER A 268 -54.57 11.62 -3.07
N LEU A 269 -54.12 10.98 -1.97
CA LEU A 269 -53.46 9.68 -1.76
C LEU A 269 -51.94 9.64 -1.91
#